data_AF-A0A934AVK8-F1
#
_entry.id   AF-A0A934AVK8-F1
#
_cell.length_a   1.000
_cell.length_b   1.000
_cell.length_c   1.000
_cell.angle_alpha   90.00
_cell.angle_beta   90.00
_cell.angle_gamma   90.00
#
_symmetry.space_group_name_H-M   'P 1'
#
loop_
_entity.id
_entity.type
_entity.pdbx_description
1 polymer ?
#
loop_
_entity_poly.entity_id
_entity_poly.type
_entity_poly.pdbx_seq_one_letter_code
_entity_poly.pdbx_strand_id
1 'polypeptide(L)'
;SQAEAIGRLVSLALRSNIEPDVIIKQLKGITCHNQTWANGGKITSCSDAIAKALEKYMEKGTKGNGNGGDKHHRENVFIGQCPECGGTVEHEGGCAVCHSCGFTKCA
;
A
#
# COMPACT_ATOMS: atom_id res chain seq x y z
N SER A 1 5.81 -10.22 7.36
CA SER A 1 5.49 -11.67 7.31
C SER A 1 4.22 -11.96 6.52
N GLN A 2 3.02 -11.50 6.93
CA GLN A 2 1.76 -11.83 6.23
C GLN A 2 1.75 -11.43 4.74
N ALA A 3 2.16 -10.21 4.40
CA ALA A 3 2.23 -9.75 3.00
C ALA A 3 3.28 -10.51 2.16
N GLU A 4 4.38 -10.95 2.78
CA GLU A 4 5.43 -11.72 2.12
C GLU A 4 4.96 -13.15 1.80
N ALA A 5 4.27 -13.80 2.75
CA ALA A 5 3.66 -15.11 2.54
C ALA A 5 2.64 -15.06 1.39
N ILE A 6 1.76 -14.05 1.38
CA ILE A 6 0.79 -13.85 0.30
C ILE A 6 1.50 -13.59 -1.03
N GLY A 7 2.54 -12.75 -1.05
CA GLY A 7 3.32 -12.48 -2.26
C GLY A 7 3.96 -13.73 -2.86
N ARG A 8 4.47 -14.65 -2.03
CA ARG A 8 5.01 -15.95 -2.50
C ARG A 8 3.91 -16.85 -3.09
N LEU A 9 2.74 -16.91 -2.46
CA LEU A 9 1.59 -17.67 -2.99
C LEU A 9 1.09 -17.11 -4.31
N VAL A 10 0.96 -15.78 -4.42
CA VAL A 10 0.58 -15.10 -5.67
C VAL A 10 1.61 -15.39 -6.76
N SER A 11 2.91 -15.36 -6.43
CA SER A 11 3.98 -15.68 -7.40
C SER A 11 3.90 -17.12 -7.89
N LEU A 12 3.55 -18.07 -7.01
CA LEU A 12 3.33 -19.46 -7.37
C LEU A 12 2.08 -19.62 -8.25
N ALA A 13 0.97 -18.97 -7.88
CA ALA A 13 -0.28 -18.99 -8.63
C ALA A 13 -0.11 -18.49 -10.07
N LEU A 14 0.58 -17.37 -10.25
CA LEU A 14 0.90 -16.81 -11.58
C LEU A 14 1.76 -17.78 -12.40
N ARG A 15 2.74 -18.45 -11.78
CA ARG A 15 3.57 -19.46 -12.47
C ARG A 15 2.78 -20.73 -12.82
N SER A 16 1.74 -21.04 -12.06
CA SER A 16 0.79 -22.13 -12.33
C SER A 16 -0.27 -21.75 -13.38
N ASN A 17 -0.08 -20.65 -14.11
CA ASN A 17 -0.96 -20.19 -15.17
C ASN A 17 -2.40 -19.88 -14.69
N ILE A 18 -2.53 -19.42 -13.44
CA ILE A 18 -3.78 -18.90 -12.91
C ILE A 18 -3.95 -17.46 -13.41
N GLU A 19 -5.15 -17.15 -13.90
CA GLU A 19 -5.46 -15.82 -14.41
C GLU A 19 -5.33 -14.77 -13.29
N PRO A 20 -4.59 -13.67 -13.52
CA PRO A 20 -4.35 -12.65 -12.50
C PRO A 20 -5.63 -11.95 -12.04
N ASP A 21 -6.66 -11.85 -12.90
CA ASP A 21 -7.97 -11.29 -12.56
C ASP A 21 -8.68 -12.07 -11.44
N VAL A 22 -8.54 -13.40 -11.44
CA VAL A 22 -9.08 -14.26 -10.38
C VAL A 22 -8.38 -13.95 -9.06
N ILE A 23 -7.05 -13.82 -9.08
CA ILE A 23 -6.25 -13.51 -7.89
C ILE A 23 -6.62 -12.13 -7.34
N ILE A 24 -6.77 -11.13 -8.21
CA ILE A 24 -7.20 -9.78 -7.84
C ILE A 24 -8.56 -9.81 -7.17
N LYS A 25 -9.55 -10.51 -7.74
CA LYS A 25 -10.90 -10.65 -7.17
C LYS A 25 -10.90 -11.29 -5.78
N GLN A 26 -10.00 -12.23 -5.51
CA GLN A 26 -9.88 -12.85 -4.19
C GLN A 26 -9.22 -11.93 -3.16
N LEU A 27 -8.24 -11.12 -3.57
CA LEU A 27 -7.47 -10.26 -2.65
C LEU A 27 -8.11 -8.89 -2.40
N LYS A 28 -8.86 -8.38 -3.38
CA LYS A 28 -9.50 -7.05 -3.34
C LYS A 28 -10.64 -7.03 -2.32
N GLY A 29 -10.68 -6.00 -1.50
CA GLY A 29 -11.72 -5.83 -0.48
C GLY A 29 -11.51 -6.61 0.80
N ILE A 30 -10.41 -7.36 0.96
CA ILE A 30 -10.01 -7.89 2.27
C ILE A 30 -9.72 -6.69 3.18
N THR A 31 -10.40 -6.62 4.33
CA THR A 31 -10.25 -5.53 5.29
C THR A 31 -9.42 -5.97 6.49
N CYS A 32 -8.55 -5.08 6.97
CA CYS A 32 -7.83 -5.25 8.22
C CYS A 32 -8.07 -4.04 9.14
N HIS A 33 -7.71 -4.17 10.42
CA HIS A 33 -7.84 -3.12 11.42
C HIS A 33 -7.10 -1.81 11.06
N ASN A 34 -6.13 -1.88 10.16
CA ASN A 34 -5.31 -0.75 9.73
C ASN A 34 -5.56 -0.40 8.27
N GLN A 35 -6.67 0.29 8.01
CA GLN A 35 -6.95 0.87 6.69
C GLN A 35 -6.09 2.12 6.47
N THR A 36 -5.58 2.29 5.25
CA THR A 36 -4.75 3.45 4.89
C THR A 36 -5.16 4.01 3.55
N TRP A 37 -4.85 5.27 3.30
CA TRP A 37 -5.07 5.93 2.02
C TRP A 37 -3.74 5.98 1.26
N ALA A 38 -3.71 5.43 0.05
CA ALA A 38 -2.50 5.43 -0.78
C ALA A 38 -2.83 5.37 -2.27
N ASN A 39 -2.06 6.11 -3.08
CA ASN A 39 -2.16 6.18 -4.54
C ASN A 39 -3.60 6.44 -5.07
N GLY A 40 -4.30 7.41 -4.49
CA GLY A 40 -5.59 7.89 -5.01
C GLY A 40 -6.80 7.01 -4.69
N GLY A 41 -6.67 6.06 -3.75
CA GLY A 41 -7.80 5.27 -3.27
C GLY A 41 -7.59 4.73 -1.86
N LYS A 42 -8.69 4.25 -1.27
CA LYS A 42 -8.68 3.57 0.03
C LYS A 42 -8.05 2.17 -0.13
N ILE A 43 -7.00 1.89 0.63
CA ILE A 43 -6.39 0.57 0.80
C ILE A 43 -6.89 -0.01 2.12
N THR A 44 -7.62 -1.13 2.05
CA THR A 44 -8.27 -1.70 3.23
C THR A 44 -7.41 -2.70 4.00
N SER A 45 -6.37 -3.26 3.35
CA SER A 45 -5.42 -4.19 3.96
C SER A 45 -4.16 -4.36 3.10
N CYS A 46 -3.17 -5.11 3.61
CA CYS A 46 -2.01 -5.55 2.83
C CYS A 46 -2.42 -6.37 1.59
N SER A 47 -3.43 -7.24 1.71
CA SER A 47 -3.92 -8.06 0.60
C SER A 47 -4.58 -7.19 -0.48
N ASP A 48 -5.39 -6.22 -0.06
CA ASP A 48 -6.04 -5.25 -0.96
C ASP A 48 -5.01 -4.35 -1.67
N ALA A 49 -3.91 -4.00 -0.98
CA ALA A 49 -2.79 -3.28 -1.58
C ALA A 49 -2.16 -4.08 -2.73
N ILE A 50 -1.95 -5.39 -2.54
CA ILE A 50 -1.41 -6.28 -3.57
C ILE A 50 -2.38 -6.37 -4.75
N ALA A 51 -3.68 -6.51 -4.49
CA ALA A 51 -4.71 -6.55 -5.53
C ALA A 51 -4.67 -5.29 -6.41
N LYS A 52 -4.69 -4.10 -5.79
CA LYS A 52 -4.61 -2.82 -6.50
C LYS A 52 -3.30 -2.63 -7.26
N ALA A 53 -2.19 -3.13 -6.73
CA ALA A 53 -0.90 -3.10 -7.41
C ALA A 53 -0.90 -3.97 -8.66
N LEU A 54 -1.51 -5.16 -8.59
CA LEU A 54 -1.69 -6.06 -9.74
C LEU A 54 -2.63 -5.45 -10.79
N GLU A 55 -3.76 -4.87 -10.39
CA GLU A 55 -4.67 -4.14 -11.29
C GLU A 55 -3.91 -3.06 -12.07
N LYS A 56 -3.18 -2.20 -11.35
CA LYS A 56 -2.38 -1.13 -11.96
C LYS A 56 -1.28 -1.66 -12.89
N TYR A 57 -0.72 -2.83 -12.61
CA TYR A 57 0.27 -3.47 -13.48
C TYR A 57 -0.37 -3.95 -14.79
N MET A 58 -1.57 -4.54 -14.73
CA MET A 58 -2.30 -4.99 -15.91
C MET A 58 -2.76 -3.82 -16.80
N GLU A 59 -3.21 -2.73 -16.18
CA GLU A 59 -3.57 -1.49 -16.89
C GLU A 59 -2.37 -0.87 -17.62
N LYS A 60 -1.18 -0.94 -17.02
CA LYS A 60 0.06 -0.48 -17.66
C LYS A 60 0.55 -1.40 -18.77
N GLY A 61 0.35 -2.71 -18.66
CA GLY A 61 0.73 -3.70 -19.69
C GLY A 61 0.00 -3.54 -21.03
N THR A 62 -1.21 -2.95 -21.02
CA THR A 62 -1.99 -2.68 -22.25
C THR A 62 -1.53 -1.40 -22.98
N LYS A 63 -0.90 -0.46 -22.27
CA LYS A 63 -0.38 0.80 -22.86
C LYS A 63 1.12 0.69 -23.10
N GLY A 64 1.50 -0.01 -24.17
CA GLY A 64 2.75 0.21 -24.90
C GLY A 64 4.05 -0.07 -24.12
N ASN A 65 4.73 -1.13 -24.54
CA ASN A 65 6.16 -1.30 -24.35
C ASN A 65 6.93 -0.08 -24.90
N GLY A 66 7.41 0.81 -24.02
CA GLY A 66 8.19 1.97 -24.42
C GLY A 66 8.46 2.94 -23.27
N ASN A 67 9.62 2.76 -22.63
CA ASN A 67 10.45 3.80 -22.02
C ASN A 67 9.72 4.88 -21.18
N GLY A 68 9.76 4.80 -19.85
CA GLY A 68 9.25 5.93 -19.06
C GLY A 68 9.15 5.74 -17.57
N GLY A 69 10.29 5.85 -16.89
CA GLY A 69 10.39 6.48 -15.58
C GLY A 69 9.76 5.71 -14.44
N ASP A 70 10.63 5.13 -13.63
CA ASP A 70 10.50 5.04 -12.18
C ASP A 70 10.10 6.42 -11.63
N LYS A 71 8.81 6.77 -11.72
CA LYS A 71 8.21 7.72 -10.80
C LYS A 71 8.10 6.98 -9.47
N HIS A 72 9.26 6.73 -8.87
CA HIS A 72 9.43 6.79 -7.44
C HIS A 72 8.95 8.20 -7.08
N HIS A 73 7.64 8.36 -6.88
CA HIS A 73 7.18 9.37 -5.96
C HIS A 73 7.78 8.93 -4.64
N ARG A 74 9.00 9.40 -4.40
CA ARG A 74 9.61 9.49 -3.08
C ARG A 74 8.62 10.34 -2.32
N GLU A 75 7.65 9.65 -1.70
CA GLU A 75 6.85 10.25 -0.66
C GLU A 75 7.89 10.82 0.29
N ASN A 76 7.96 12.15 0.34
CA ASN A 76 8.72 12.83 1.36
C ASN A 76 7.97 12.52 2.66
N VAL A 77 8.20 11.32 3.20
CA VAL A 77 8.03 11.06 4.62
C VAL A 77 9.12 11.89 5.27
N PHE A 78 8.83 13.18 5.45
CA PHE A 78 9.60 14.04 6.33
C PHE A 78 9.49 13.41 7.70
N ILE A 79 10.55 12.70 8.10
CA ILE A 79 10.71 12.12 9.42
C ILE A 79 10.48 13.25 10.43
N GLY A 80 9.35 13.23 11.14
CA GLY A 80 8.92 14.30 12.05
C GLY A 80 7.62 15.05 11.68
N GLN A 81 6.95 14.68 10.58
CA GLN A 81 5.66 15.26 10.18
C GLN A 81 4.51 14.25 10.28
N CYS A 82 3.34 14.75 10.68
CA CYS A 82 2.14 13.97 10.92
C CYS A 82 1.59 13.44 9.60
N PRO A 83 1.35 12.12 9.46
CA PRO A 83 0.85 11.55 8.22
C PRO A 83 -0.59 11.96 7.91
N GLU A 84 -1.35 12.45 8.89
CA GLU A 84 -2.77 12.81 8.70
C GLU A 84 -2.98 14.28 8.34
N CYS A 85 -2.19 15.20 8.91
CA CYS A 85 -2.39 16.64 8.71
C CYS A 85 -1.13 17.41 8.29
N GLY A 86 0.02 16.75 8.18
CA GLY A 86 1.31 17.39 7.89
C GLY A 86 1.81 18.32 9.01
N GLY A 87 1.20 18.28 10.19
CA GLY A 87 1.64 19.03 11.38
C GLY A 87 2.90 18.42 12.00
N THR A 88 3.52 19.11 12.95
CA THR A 88 4.67 18.58 13.69
C THR A 88 4.25 17.41 14.57
N VAL A 89 5.12 16.40 14.67
CA VAL A 89 4.95 15.25 15.55
C VAL A 89 6.02 15.27 16.64
N GLU A 90 5.59 15.08 17.88
CA GLU A 90 6.42 15.03 19.06
C GLU A 90 6.44 13.60 19.62
N HIS A 91 7.53 13.20 20.27
CA HIS A 91 7.64 11.86 20.88
C HIS A 91 7.42 11.95 22.39
N GLU A 92 6.33 11.36 22.88
CA GLU A 92 6.00 11.28 24.31
C GLU A 92 5.72 9.81 24.68
N GLY A 93 6.37 9.31 25.74
CA GLY A 93 6.10 7.96 26.26
C GLY A 93 6.36 6.80 25.29
N GLY A 94 7.19 7.00 24.26
CA GLY A 94 7.42 6.01 23.19
C GLY A 94 6.39 6.05 22.06
N CYS A 95 5.51 7.05 22.06
CA CYS A 95 4.53 7.28 21.01
C CYS A 95 4.81 8.59 20.27
N ALA A 96 4.58 8.58 18.96
CA ALA A 96 4.60 9.75 18.09
C ALA A 96 3.21 10.41 18.11
N VAL A 97 3.14 11.64 18.62
CA VAL A 97 1.89 12.38 18.90
C VAL A 97 1.86 13.66 18.08
N CYS A 98 0.73 13.93 17.42
CA CYS A 98 0.47 15.20 16.74
C CYS A 98 -0.65 15.97 17.45
N HIS A 99 -0.30 17.09 18.08
CA HIS A 99 -1.27 17.95 18.75
C HIS A 99 -2.19 18.72 17.79
N SER A 100 -1.88 18.76 16.49
CA SER A 100 -2.67 19.50 15.49
C SER A 100 -3.92 18.74 15.00
N CYS A 101 -3.89 17.41 15.00
CA CYS A 101 -5.01 16.58 14.53
C CYS A 101 -5.37 15.42 15.46
N GLY A 102 -4.59 15.18 16.52
CA GLY A 102 -4.80 14.08 17.46
C GLY A 102 -4.22 12.74 17.02
N PHE A 103 -3.44 12.68 15.93
CA PHE A 103 -2.74 11.47 15.51
C PHE A 103 -1.80 10.97 16.64
N THR A 104 -1.89 9.70 16.99
CA THR A 104 -0.99 9.04 17.93
C THR A 104 -0.57 7.68 17.40
N LYS A 105 0.74 7.39 17.39
CA LYS A 105 1.30 6.09 17.02
C LYS A 105 2.43 5.67 17.95
N CYS A 106 2.20 4.62 18.73
CA CYS A 106 3.19 4.02 19.60
C CYS A 106 4.13 3.07 18.84
N ALA A 107 5.41 3.08 19.22
CA ALA A 107 6.41 2.13 18.73
C ALA A 107 6.26 0.74 19.37
#